data_AF-A0A7C4VGS2-F1
#
_entry.id   AF-A0A7C4VGS2-F1
#
_cell.length_a   1.000
_cell.length_b   1.000
_cell.length_c   1.000
_cell.angle_alpha   90.00
_cell.angle_beta   90.00
_cell.angle_gamma   90.00
#
_symmetry.space_group_name_H-M   'P 1'
#
loop_
_entity.id
_entity.type
_entity.pdbx_description
1 polymer ?
#
loop_
_entity_poly.entity_id
_entity_poly.type
_entity_poly.pdbx_seq_one_letter_code
_entity_poly.pdbx_strand_id
1 'polypeptide(L)'
;MVNFSFYLKFFRLLKKFINSSVLPLYQMSFMEDVEKSLRERLTKVAQSIWNDGLVTGTSGNISARIPGTSKCIIKPSGFKMGELKPEDFIVVDIYTRTVLEGEHKPSIETPFHTTMYRIRPDIGGVVHTHSHYATVFGIAGIELTPMGMILYSAPKLAKGIGIAQYADPGTEQLALNIGAALGEKYAVLMPHHGVITVGKDIEEAYINAKMVEELAKLQYEVMQIGKPQPLPEKTIKKFLETTETKGT
;
A
#
# COMPACT_ATOMS: atom_id res chain seq x y z
N MET A 1 -15.80 -7.04 -9.68
CA MET A 1 -15.04 -7.54 -8.51
C MET A 1 -15.08 -9.05 -8.55
N VAL A 2 -13.97 -9.68 -8.93
CA VAL A 2 -13.89 -11.14 -8.95
C VAL A 2 -13.51 -11.59 -7.55
N ASN A 3 -14.40 -12.32 -6.87
CA ASN A 3 -14.22 -12.73 -5.48
C ASN A 3 -13.23 -13.89 -5.39
N PHE A 4 -12.08 -13.67 -4.76
CA PHE A 4 -11.02 -14.68 -4.57
C PHE A 4 -11.53 -15.95 -3.84
N SER A 5 -12.53 -15.80 -2.96
CA SER A 5 -13.21 -16.92 -2.28
C SER A 5 -14.01 -17.80 -3.25
N PHE A 6 -14.59 -17.20 -4.30
CA PHE A 6 -15.28 -17.94 -5.37
C PHE A 6 -14.28 -18.78 -6.18
N TYR A 7 -13.09 -18.25 -6.45
CA TYR A 7 -12.04 -18.96 -7.19
C TYR A 7 -11.43 -20.12 -6.41
N LEU A 8 -11.15 -19.97 -5.12
CA LEU A 8 -10.68 -21.07 -4.27
C LEU A 8 -11.70 -22.21 -4.18
N LYS A 9 -13.01 -21.87 -4.11
CA LYS A 9 -14.09 -22.86 -4.18
C LYS A 9 -14.16 -23.53 -5.55
N PHE A 10 -14.06 -22.75 -6.63
CA PHE A 10 -14.06 -23.26 -8.01
C PHE A 10 -12.87 -24.19 -8.29
N PHE A 11 -11.67 -23.85 -7.81
CA PHE A 11 -10.47 -24.68 -7.91
C PHE A 11 -10.60 -26.02 -7.15
N ARG A 12 -11.22 -25.99 -5.97
CA ARG A 12 -11.55 -27.19 -5.19
C ARG A 12 -12.55 -28.10 -5.92
N LEU A 13 -13.48 -27.52 -6.66
CA LEU A 13 -14.43 -28.24 -7.51
C LEU A 13 -13.75 -28.83 -8.76
N LEU A 14 -12.89 -28.06 -9.45
CA LEU A 14 -12.15 -28.48 -10.63
C LEU A 14 -11.18 -29.64 -10.37
N LYS A 15 -10.59 -29.72 -9.17
CA LYS A 15 -9.78 -30.87 -8.72
C LYS A 15 -10.51 -32.22 -8.83
N LYS A 16 -11.83 -32.24 -8.86
CA LYS A 16 -12.63 -33.46 -9.03
C LYS A 16 -12.83 -33.88 -10.50
N PHE A 17 -12.59 -32.97 -11.46
CA PHE A 17 -12.92 -33.17 -12.87
C PHE A 17 -11.73 -33.03 -13.83
N ILE A 18 -10.58 -32.57 -13.36
CA ILE A 18 -9.35 -32.41 -14.16
C ILE A 18 -8.35 -33.51 -13.80
N ASN A 19 -7.78 -34.16 -14.82
CA ASN A 19 -6.75 -35.17 -14.65
C ASN A 19 -5.49 -34.58 -13.97
N SER A 20 -4.84 -35.36 -13.10
CA SER A 20 -3.71 -34.94 -12.26
C SER A 20 -2.52 -34.35 -13.04
N SER A 21 -2.35 -34.72 -14.31
CA SER A 21 -1.31 -34.20 -15.21
C SER A 21 -1.59 -32.81 -15.78
N VAL A 22 -2.85 -32.36 -15.81
CA VAL A 22 -3.25 -31.06 -16.38
C VAL A 22 -3.37 -29.98 -15.30
N LEU A 23 -3.53 -30.39 -14.04
CA LEU A 23 -3.64 -29.51 -12.88
C LEU A 23 -2.45 -28.53 -12.71
N PRO A 24 -1.18 -28.97 -12.87
CA PRO A 24 -0.03 -28.09 -12.75
C PRO A 24 0.01 -27.02 -13.84
N LEU A 25 -0.29 -27.38 -15.09
CA LEU A 25 -0.35 -26.45 -16.23
C LEU A 25 -1.44 -25.39 -16.04
N TYR A 26 -2.61 -25.79 -15.55
CA TYR A 26 -3.70 -24.86 -15.26
C TYR A 26 -3.36 -23.93 -14.08
N GLN A 27 -2.69 -24.44 -13.04
CA GLN A 27 -2.21 -23.61 -11.93
C GLN A 27 -1.16 -22.59 -12.37
N MET A 28 -0.24 -22.97 -13.25
CA MET A 28 0.76 -22.07 -13.81
C MET A 28 0.10 -20.97 -14.64
N SER A 29 -0.75 -21.33 -15.62
CA SER A 29 -1.48 -20.37 -16.45
C SER A 29 -2.36 -19.43 -15.63
N PHE A 30 -3.06 -19.94 -14.61
CA PHE A 30 -3.87 -19.11 -13.72
C PHE A 30 -3.03 -18.12 -12.92
N MET A 31 -1.85 -18.54 -12.43
CA MET A 31 -0.96 -17.65 -11.69
C MET A 31 -0.37 -16.55 -12.58
N GLU A 32 -0.02 -16.89 -13.83
CA GLU A 32 0.40 -15.91 -14.84
C GLU A 32 -0.69 -14.86 -15.11
N ASP A 33 -1.96 -15.28 -15.23
CA ASP A 33 -3.09 -14.37 -15.40
C ASP A 33 -3.28 -13.43 -14.19
N VAL A 34 -3.11 -13.97 -12.97
CA VAL A 34 -3.18 -13.17 -11.73
C VAL A 34 -2.07 -12.13 -11.68
N GLU A 35 -0.84 -12.52 -12.01
CA GLU A 35 0.31 -11.61 -12.02
C GLU A 35 0.11 -10.50 -13.06
N LYS A 36 -0.28 -10.87 -14.29
CA LYS A 36 -0.56 -9.91 -15.38
C LYS A 36 -1.62 -8.90 -14.97
N SER A 37 -2.74 -9.36 -14.40
CA SER A 37 -3.80 -8.48 -13.89
C SER A 37 -3.29 -7.54 -12.80
N LEU A 38 -2.40 -8.02 -11.93
CA LEU A 38 -1.83 -7.21 -10.84
C LEU A 38 -0.89 -6.12 -11.37
N ARG A 39 -0.09 -6.41 -12.41
CA ARG A 39 0.75 -5.41 -13.09
C ARG A 39 -0.07 -4.31 -13.74
N GLU A 40 -1.19 -4.64 -14.37
CA GLU A 40 -2.12 -3.65 -14.93
C GLU A 40 -2.74 -2.75 -13.84
N ARG A 41 -3.11 -3.32 -12.69
CA ARG A 41 -3.65 -2.57 -11.55
C ARG A 41 -2.60 -1.65 -10.93
N LEU A 42 -1.38 -2.15 -10.72
CA LEU A 42 -0.23 -1.35 -10.28
C LEU A 42 0.01 -0.17 -11.22
N THR A 43 -0.02 -0.41 -12.53
CA THR A 43 0.15 0.64 -13.55
C THR A 43 -0.92 1.74 -13.42
N LYS A 44 -2.19 1.35 -13.32
CA LYS A 44 -3.32 2.29 -13.14
C LYS A 44 -3.19 3.10 -11.86
N VAL A 45 -2.78 2.45 -10.76
CA VAL A 45 -2.55 3.14 -9.48
C VAL A 45 -1.36 4.09 -9.57
N ALA A 46 -0.25 3.70 -10.19
CA ALA A 46 0.90 4.57 -10.42
C ALA A 46 0.50 5.85 -11.17
N GLN A 47 -0.24 5.70 -12.27
CA GLN A 47 -0.75 6.84 -13.04
C GLN A 47 -1.70 7.71 -12.23
N SER A 48 -2.55 7.11 -11.39
CA SER A 48 -3.44 7.87 -10.49
C SER A 48 -2.67 8.67 -9.45
N ILE A 49 -1.65 8.07 -8.82
CA ILE A 49 -0.73 8.74 -7.87
C ILE A 49 -0.03 9.93 -8.54
N TRP A 50 0.42 9.76 -9.78
CA TRP A 50 1.03 10.83 -10.57
C TRP A 50 0.05 11.97 -10.86
N ASN A 51 -1.15 11.64 -11.36
CA ASN A 51 -2.16 12.61 -11.73
C ASN A 51 -2.71 13.39 -10.53
N ASP A 52 -2.76 12.75 -9.36
CA ASP A 52 -3.14 13.39 -8.09
C ASP A 52 -2.00 14.24 -7.49
N GLY A 53 -0.81 14.27 -8.10
CA GLY A 53 0.32 15.09 -7.64
C GLY A 53 0.94 14.63 -6.33
N LEU A 54 0.75 13.36 -5.93
CA LEU A 54 1.27 12.82 -4.67
C LEU A 54 2.79 12.56 -4.71
N VAL A 55 3.39 12.58 -5.90
CA VAL A 55 4.82 12.39 -6.14
C VAL A 55 5.33 13.38 -7.18
N THR A 56 6.63 13.65 -7.17
CA THR A 56 7.30 14.46 -8.20
C THR A 56 8.54 13.74 -8.74
N GLY A 57 8.85 13.94 -10.02
CA GLY A 57 9.97 13.26 -10.67
C GLY A 57 9.87 11.74 -10.56
N THR A 58 10.90 11.09 -10.02
CA THR A 58 11.00 9.64 -9.89
C THR A 58 10.69 9.13 -8.48
N SER A 59 10.25 10.03 -7.59
CA SER A 59 9.96 9.74 -6.18
C SER A 59 8.76 8.81 -5.99
N GLY A 60 8.67 8.25 -4.78
CA GLY A 60 7.65 7.29 -4.41
C GLY A 60 7.86 5.92 -5.05
N ASN A 61 7.18 4.94 -4.48
CA ASN A 61 7.16 3.57 -4.97
C ASN A 61 5.90 2.85 -4.50
N ILE A 62 5.53 1.84 -5.28
CA ILE A 62 4.37 1.00 -5.01
C ILE A 62 4.76 -0.45 -5.17
N SER A 63 4.12 -1.31 -4.38
CA SER A 63 4.22 -2.75 -4.56
C SER A 63 2.89 -3.43 -4.28
N ALA A 64 2.71 -4.62 -4.87
CA ALA A 64 1.61 -5.51 -4.55
C ALA A 64 2.10 -6.94 -4.32
N ARG A 65 1.58 -7.61 -3.29
CA ARG A 65 1.84 -9.03 -3.02
C ARG A 65 1.09 -9.86 -4.06
N ILE A 66 1.74 -10.87 -4.63
CA ILE A 66 1.07 -11.88 -5.45
C ILE A 66 0.33 -12.84 -4.50
N PRO A 67 -1.02 -12.90 -4.53
CA PRO A 67 -1.80 -13.65 -3.55
C PRO A 67 -1.41 -15.13 -3.47
N GLY A 68 -1.28 -15.66 -2.25
CA GLY A 68 -0.94 -17.07 -2.02
C GLY A 68 0.53 -17.43 -2.27
N THR A 69 1.42 -16.45 -2.46
CA THR A 69 2.85 -16.67 -2.71
C THR A 69 3.74 -15.85 -1.76
N SER A 70 5.05 -16.13 -1.79
CA SER A 70 6.08 -15.31 -1.15
C SER A 70 6.59 -14.15 -2.01
N LYS A 71 5.91 -13.83 -3.11
CA LYS A 71 6.37 -12.85 -4.10
C LYS A 71 5.61 -11.53 -4.00
N CYS A 72 6.28 -10.42 -4.31
CA CYS A 72 5.63 -9.16 -4.61
C CYS A 72 6.17 -8.54 -5.90
N ILE A 73 5.31 -7.75 -6.53
CA ILE A 73 5.62 -6.94 -7.72
C ILE A 73 5.89 -5.52 -7.23
N ILE A 74 7.02 -4.93 -7.60
CA ILE A 74 7.46 -3.60 -7.13
C ILE A 74 7.92 -2.70 -8.28
N LYS A 75 7.70 -1.40 -8.11
CA LYS A 75 8.16 -0.36 -9.04
C LYS A 75 9.70 -0.39 -9.21
N PRO A 76 10.22 -0.20 -10.44
CA PRO A 76 11.65 -0.01 -10.69
C PRO A 76 12.19 1.33 -10.19
N SER A 77 13.47 1.34 -9.82
CA SER A 77 14.19 2.56 -9.45
C SER A 77 14.39 3.49 -10.65
N GLY A 78 14.22 4.80 -10.45
CA GLY A 78 14.48 5.82 -11.48
C GLY A 78 13.34 6.07 -12.48
N PHE A 79 12.21 5.36 -12.38
CA PHE A 79 11.05 5.56 -13.25
C PHE A 79 10.06 6.55 -12.64
N LYS A 80 9.37 7.34 -13.48
CA LYS A 80 8.25 8.18 -13.04
C LYS A 80 6.98 7.34 -12.98
N MET A 81 6.15 7.58 -11.96
CA MET A 81 4.88 6.85 -11.79
C MET A 81 3.95 6.97 -13.01
N GLY A 82 3.88 8.15 -13.64
CA GLY A 82 3.00 8.40 -14.78
C GLY A 82 3.43 7.74 -16.09
N GLU A 83 4.66 7.22 -16.17
CA GLU A 83 5.24 6.64 -17.40
C GLU A 83 5.39 5.11 -17.33
N LEU A 84 5.09 4.50 -16.17
CA LEU A 84 5.21 3.06 -15.96
C LEU A 84 4.24 2.28 -16.85
N LYS A 85 4.74 1.15 -17.35
CA LYS A 85 3.98 0.11 -18.05
C LYS A 85 4.00 -1.19 -17.25
N PRO A 86 3.06 -2.12 -17.48
CA PRO A 86 3.00 -3.40 -16.77
C PRO A 86 4.32 -4.20 -16.78
N GLU A 87 5.04 -4.16 -17.89
CA GLU A 87 6.32 -4.85 -18.13
C GLU A 87 7.50 -4.26 -17.36
N ASP A 88 7.42 -2.99 -16.95
CA ASP A 88 8.53 -2.32 -16.23
C ASP A 88 8.64 -2.80 -14.77
N PHE A 89 7.58 -3.40 -14.23
CA PHE A 89 7.53 -3.86 -12.85
C PHE A 89 8.39 -5.11 -12.63
N ILE A 90 8.92 -5.22 -11.41
CA ILE A 90 9.90 -6.26 -11.04
C ILE A 90 9.26 -7.18 -10.00
N VAL A 91 9.44 -8.48 -10.15
CA VAL A 91 9.03 -9.47 -9.15
C VAL A 91 10.21 -9.74 -8.22
N VAL A 92 9.98 -9.60 -6.92
CA VAL A 92 10.96 -9.94 -5.88
C VAL A 92 10.36 -10.92 -4.89
N ASP A 93 11.21 -11.77 -4.30
CA ASP A 93 10.82 -12.58 -3.16
C ASP A 93 10.77 -11.72 -1.89
N ILE A 94 9.69 -11.84 -1.11
CA ILE A 94 9.44 -11.00 0.07
C ILE A 94 10.43 -11.28 1.21
N TYR A 95 10.94 -12.52 1.33
CA TYR A 95 11.78 -12.90 2.45
C TYR A 95 13.26 -12.68 2.16
N THR A 96 13.69 -13.04 0.96
CA THR A 96 15.09 -12.97 0.52
C THR A 96 15.43 -11.69 -0.23
N ARG A 97 14.41 -10.97 -0.76
CA ARG A 97 14.55 -9.79 -1.63
C ARG A 97 15.27 -10.05 -2.95
N THR A 98 15.45 -11.33 -3.30
CA THR A 98 15.98 -11.74 -4.59
C THR A 98 15.04 -11.31 -5.70
N VAL A 99 15.60 -10.69 -6.75
CA VAL A 99 14.85 -10.42 -7.99
C VAL A 99 14.58 -11.76 -8.68
N LEU A 100 13.31 -12.05 -8.92
CA LEU A 100 12.84 -13.28 -9.56
C LEU A 100 12.51 -13.04 -11.03
N GLU A 101 12.06 -11.84 -11.38
CA GLU A 101 11.66 -11.46 -12.74
C GLU A 101 11.76 -9.94 -12.93
N GLY A 102 12.07 -9.50 -14.15
CA GLY A 102 12.18 -8.09 -14.55
C GLY A 102 13.59 -7.70 -15.00
N GLU A 103 13.69 -6.71 -15.89
CA GLU A 103 14.95 -6.27 -16.49
C GLU A 103 15.58 -5.06 -15.77
N HIS A 104 14.84 -4.45 -14.83
CA HIS A 104 15.23 -3.23 -14.14
C HIS A 104 15.66 -3.51 -12.70
N LYS A 105 16.29 -2.50 -12.08
CA LYS A 105 16.63 -2.55 -10.65
C LYS A 105 15.40 -2.18 -9.82
N PRO A 106 15.05 -2.95 -8.76
CA PRO A 106 13.92 -2.60 -7.90
C PRO A 106 14.19 -1.31 -7.14
N SER A 107 13.13 -0.68 -6.62
CA SER A 107 13.29 0.47 -5.73
C SER A 107 14.29 0.17 -4.60
N ILE A 108 15.15 1.14 -4.28
CA ILE A 108 16.07 1.04 -3.13
C ILE A 108 15.31 0.81 -1.82
N GLU A 109 14.01 1.11 -1.81
CA GLU A 109 13.12 1.01 -0.64
C GLU A 109 12.34 -0.31 -0.56
N THR A 110 12.72 -1.29 -1.39
CA THR A 110 12.26 -2.68 -1.26
C THR A 110 12.33 -3.22 0.19
N PRO A 111 13.33 -2.85 1.03
CA PRO A 111 13.36 -3.25 2.44
C PRO A 111 12.09 -2.94 3.22
N PHE A 112 11.49 -1.75 3.11
CA PHE A 112 10.26 -1.47 3.86
C PHE A 112 9.04 -2.16 3.27
N HIS A 113 8.95 -2.31 1.94
CA HIS A 113 7.81 -2.98 1.30
C HIS A 113 7.72 -4.43 1.75
N THR A 114 8.84 -5.13 1.65
CA THR A 114 8.96 -6.52 2.09
C THR A 114 8.77 -6.67 3.59
N THR A 115 9.24 -5.72 4.40
CA THR A 115 8.97 -5.71 5.85
C THR A 115 7.49 -5.59 6.15
N MET A 116 6.76 -4.66 5.52
CA MET A 116 5.32 -4.51 5.74
C MET A 116 4.58 -5.83 5.45
N TYR A 117 4.91 -6.50 4.35
CA TYR A 117 4.33 -7.81 4.04
C TYR A 117 4.69 -8.90 5.06
N ARG A 118 5.89 -8.88 5.65
CA ARG A 118 6.27 -9.87 6.66
C ARG A 118 5.52 -9.68 7.98
N ILE A 119 5.34 -8.42 8.41
CA ILE A 119 4.69 -8.11 9.70
C ILE A 119 3.16 -8.04 9.62
N ARG A 120 2.61 -7.83 8.41
CA ARG A 120 1.17 -7.74 8.16
C ARG A 120 0.76 -8.72 7.05
N PRO A 121 0.41 -9.98 7.40
CA PRO A 121 -0.07 -10.96 6.42
C PRO A 121 -1.41 -10.56 5.76
N ASP A 122 -2.18 -9.68 6.40
CA ASP A 122 -3.48 -9.18 5.95
C ASP A 122 -3.41 -8.12 4.85
N ILE A 123 -2.23 -7.58 4.54
CA ILE A 123 -2.05 -6.57 3.49
C ILE A 123 -1.57 -7.17 2.16
N GLY A 124 -2.06 -6.59 1.07
CA GLY A 124 -1.73 -6.94 -0.30
C GLY A 124 -1.12 -5.78 -1.10
N GLY A 125 -1.25 -4.54 -0.64
CA GLY A 125 -0.71 -3.34 -1.30
C GLY A 125 0.08 -2.45 -0.36
N VAL A 126 1.14 -1.84 -0.87
CA VAL A 126 1.95 -0.83 -0.18
C VAL A 126 2.19 0.33 -1.14
N VAL A 127 1.95 1.56 -0.68
CA VAL A 127 2.17 2.79 -1.44
C VAL A 127 3.02 3.73 -0.61
N HIS A 128 4.07 4.25 -1.22
CA HIS A 128 4.90 5.31 -0.66
C HIS A 128 4.87 6.52 -1.58
N THR A 129 4.62 7.69 -1.00
CA THR A 129 4.54 8.98 -1.70
C THR A 129 5.32 10.05 -0.94
N HIS A 130 5.68 11.12 -1.66
CA HIS A 130 6.28 12.34 -1.09
C HIS A 130 5.23 13.45 -1.08
N SER A 131 4.01 13.13 -0.61
CA SER A 131 2.89 14.06 -0.62
C SER A 131 3.21 15.28 0.23
N HIS A 132 2.87 16.48 -0.25
CA HIS A 132 3.41 17.72 0.27
C HIS A 132 2.99 17.99 1.71
N TYR A 133 1.69 18.02 2.00
CA TYR A 133 1.20 18.33 3.34
C TYR A 133 1.52 17.21 4.33
N ALA A 134 1.41 15.95 3.93
CA ALA A 134 1.83 14.82 4.78
C ALA A 134 3.31 14.95 5.19
N THR A 135 4.18 15.38 4.27
CA THR A 135 5.59 15.62 4.54
C THR A 135 5.80 16.81 5.48
N VAL A 136 5.02 17.89 5.35
CA VAL A 136 5.05 19.03 6.30
C VAL A 136 4.78 18.55 7.73
N PHE A 137 3.76 17.72 7.94
CA PHE A 137 3.47 17.15 9.27
C PHE A 137 4.56 16.19 9.75
N GLY A 138 5.11 15.37 8.85
CA GLY A 138 6.24 14.49 9.16
C GLY A 138 7.48 15.25 9.62
N ILE A 139 7.80 16.38 8.97
CA ILE A 139 8.91 17.27 9.37
C ILE A 139 8.62 17.95 10.71
N ALA A 140 7.38 18.39 10.92
CA ALA A 140 6.99 19.06 12.15
C ALA A 140 6.89 18.11 13.36
N GLY A 141 6.83 16.79 13.13
CA GLY A 141 6.59 15.80 14.18
C GLY A 141 5.19 15.93 14.80
N ILE A 142 4.22 16.43 14.04
CA ILE A 142 2.85 16.67 14.53
C ILE A 142 1.95 15.54 14.03
N GLU A 143 1.19 14.94 14.96
CA GLU A 143 0.23 13.88 14.63
C GLU A 143 -0.96 14.40 13.82
N LEU A 144 -1.42 13.57 12.88
CA LEU A 144 -2.65 13.83 12.14
C LEU A 144 -3.87 13.36 12.95
N THR A 145 -4.76 14.29 13.22
CA THR A 145 -6.02 14.09 13.95
C THR A 145 -7.04 13.43 13.02
N PRO A 146 -7.66 12.30 13.40
CA PRO A 146 -8.74 11.67 12.63
C PRO A 146 -10.00 12.56 12.58
N MET A 147 -10.05 13.45 11.59
CA MET A 147 -11.09 14.47 11.46
C MET A 147 -11.64 14.58 10.03
N GLY A 148 -12.78 15.26 9.91
CA GLY A 148 -13.43 15.50 8.63
C GLY A 148 -14.11 14.26 8.03
N MET A 149 -15.10 14.50 7.18
CA MET A 149 -15.85 13.41 6.53
C MET A 149 -15.03 12.67 5.46
N ILE A 150 -13.81 13.14 5.18
CA ILE A 150 -12.88 12.50 4.26
C ILE A 150 -12.54 11.06 4.66
N LEU A 151 -12.59 10.75 5.95
CA LEU A 151 -12.35 9.40 6.46
C LEU A 151 -13.39 8.37 5.97
N TYR A 152 -14.54 8.77 5.42
CA TYR A 152 -15.46 7.82 4.77
C TYR A 152 -14.83 7.09 3.58
N SER A 153 -13.90 7.74 2.88
CA SER A 153 -13.16 7.15 1.76
C SER A 153 -12.05 6.21 2.21
N ALA A 154 -11.54 6.40 3.44
CA ALA A 154 -10.46 5.60 4.03
C ALA A 154 -10.71 5.36 5.54
N PRO A 155 -11.75 4.59 5.92
CA PRO A 155 -12.19 4.48 7.31
C PRO A 155 -11.14 3.87 8.24
N LYS A 156 -10.21 3.09 7.69
CA LYS A 156 -9.08 2.49 8.40
C LYS A 156 -8.09 3.53 8.98
N LEU A 157 -8.03 4.73 8.41
CA LEU A 157 -7.23 5.83 8.95
C LEU A 157 -7.77 6.37 10.27
N ALA A 158 -9.01 6.01 10.67
CA ALA A 158 -9.54 6.30 12.00
C ALA A 158 -8.76 5.59 13.12
N LYS A 159 -7.95 4.56 12.81
CA LYS A 159 -6.97 3.97 13.76
C LYS A 159 -5.79 4.91 14.09
N GLY A 160 -5.72 6.07 13.44
CA GLY A 160 -4.62 7.01 13.54
C GLY A 160 -3.53 6.74 12.49
N ILE A 161 -2.61 7.70 12.40
CA ILE A 161 -1.48 7.69 11.47
C ILE A 161 -0.21 7.71 12.32
N GLY A 162 0.67 6.73 12.12
CA GLY A 162 1.93 6.65 12.87
C GLY A 162 2.93 7.71 12.41
N ILE A 163 3.93 7.99 13.26
CA ILE A 163 5.13 8.75 12.87
C ILE A 163 6.33 7.86 13.16
N ALA A 164 7.12 7.54 12.15
CA ALA A 164 8.33 6.74 12.31
C ALA A 164 9.47 7.56 12.90
N GLN A 165 10.42 6.89 13.55
CA GLN A 165 11.73 7.49 13.80
C GLN A 165 12.50 7.63 12.49
N TYR A 166 13.25 8.73 12.36
CA TYR A 166 14.09 8.98 11.19
C TYR A 166 15.15 7.89 11.01
N ALA A 167 15.39 7.53 9.76
CA ALA A 167 16.53 6.76 9.28
C ALA A 167 16.64 6.97 7.76
N ASP A 168 17.83 6.71 7.20
CA ASP A 168 18.07 6.97 5.79
C ASP A 168 17.19 6.10 4.86
N PRO A 169 16.70 6.65 3.74
CA PRO A 169 15.95 5.91 2.73
C PRO A 169 16.69 4.65 2.25
N GLY A 170 15.94 3.57 2.03
CA GLY A 170 16.48 2.28 1.59
C GLY A 170 17.21 1.46 2.65
N THR A 171 17.28 1.91 3.90
CA THR A 171 17.92 1.14 4.99
C THR A 171 16.97 0.15 5.68
N GLU A 172 17.52 -0.90 6.29
CA GLU A 172 16.77 -1.78 7.19
C GLU A 172 16.21 -1.03 8.40
N GLN A 173 16.98 -0.07 8.92
CA GLN A 173 16.57 0.68 10.11
C GLN A 173 15.29 1.47 9.84
N LEU A 174 15.19 2.11 8.66
CA LEU A 174 13.95 2.79 8.26
C LEU A 174 12.78 1.79 8.17
N ALA A 175 12.99 0.61 7.59
CA ALA A 175 11.96 -0.42 7.51
C ALA A 175 11.46 -0.88 8.89
N LEU A 176 12.36 -1.04 9.86
CA LEU A 176 12.02 -1.39 11.25
C LEU A 176 11.26 -0.26 11.95
N ASN A 177 11.72 0.99 11.79
CA ASN A 177 11.08 2.17 12.38
C ASN A 177 9.65 2.36 11.86
N ILE A 178 9.44 2.18 10.55
CA ILE A 178 8.12 2.19 9.94
C ILE A 178 7.26 1.07 10.51
N GLY A 179 7.79 -0.15 10.59
CA GLY A 179 7.05 -1.31 11.08
C GLY A 179 6.55 -1.12 12.51
N ALA A 180 7.40 -0.57 13.38
CA ALA A 180 7.05 -0.22 14.75
C ALA A 180 5.96 0.87 14.83
N ALA A 181 6.06 1.92 14.01
CA ALA A 181 5.06 3.00 13.99
C ALA A 181 3.72 2.57 13.37
N LEU A 182 3.75 1.65 12.41
CA LEU A 182 2.58 1.13 11.72
C LEU A 182 1.71 0.33 12.68
N GLY A 183 2.25 -0.72 13.32
CA GLY A 183 1.45 -1.63 14.15
C GLY A 183 0.17 -2.09 13.43
N GLU A 184 -0.99 -1.78 14.02
CA GLU A 184 -2.31 -2.06 13.42
C GLU A 184 -2.88 -0.94 12.54
N LYS A 185 -2.17 0.18 12.41
CA LYS A 185 -2.57 1.32 11.57
C LYS A 185 -2.36 0.99 10.10
N TYR A 186 -2.69 1.95 9.25
CA TYR A 186 -2.65 1.81 7.79
C TYR A 186 -1.83 2.89 7.08
N ALA A 187 -1.24 3.81 7.84
CA ALA A 187 -0.37 4.85 7.33
C ALA A 187 0.66 5.27 8.38
N VAL A 188 1.85 5.65 7.89
CA VAL A 188 2.95 6.17 8.70
C VAL A 188 3.58 7.35 7.98
N LEU A 189 3.69 8.48 8.66
CA LEU A 189 4.53 9.60 8.25
C LEU A 189 6.00 9.28 8.56
N MET A 190 6.88 9.62 7.64
CA MET A 190 8.32 9.46 7.74
C MET A 190 8.96 10.85 7.80
N PRO A 191 9.57 11.24 8.93
CA PRO A 191 10.19 12.56 9.07
C PRO A 191 11.18 12.86 7.93
N HIS A 192 11.09 14.09 7.38
CA HIS A 192 11.92 14.55 6.26
C HIS A 192 11.86 13.73 4.97
N HIS A 193 10.84 12.87 4.81
CA HIS A 193 10.82 11.91 3.71
C HIS A 193 9.48 11.84 2.99
N GLY A 194 8.40 11.46 3.66
CA GLY A 194 7.10 11.27 3.01
C GLY A 194 6.14 10.44 3.84
N VAL A 195 5.27 9.68 3.16
CA VAL A 195 4.30 8.80 3.80
C VAL A 195 4.34 7.41 3.17
N ILE A 196 4.11 6.39 3.99
CA ILE A 196 3.85 5.02 3.53
C ILE A 196 2.48 4.59 4.02
N THR A 197 1.69 3.98 3.14
CA THR A 197 0.37 3.43 3.43
C THR A 197 0.26 1.99 2.98
N VAL A 198 -0.61 1.24 3.65
CA VAL A 198 -0.87 -0.17 3.35
C VAL A 198 -2.36 -0.42 3.17
N GLY A 199 -2.70 -1.49 2.47
CA GLY A 199 -4.08 -1.90 2.23
C GLY A 199 -4.17 -3.39 1.89
N LYS A 200 -5.38 -3.94 1.93
CA LYS A 200 -5.66 -5.33 1.52
C LYS A 200 -5.29 -5.59 0.06
N ASP A 201 -5.28 -4.53 -0.75
CA ASP A 201 -4.85 -4.48 -2.13
C ASP A 201 -4.20 -3.12 -2.44
N ILE A 202 -3.67 -2.98 -3.66
CA ILE A 202 -2.96 -1.78 -4.09
C ILE A 202 -3.87 -0.55 -4.17
N GLU A 203 -5.14 -0.73 -4.54
CA GLU A 203 -6.13 0.34 -4.62
C GLU A 203 -6.47 0.89 -3.23
N GLU A 204 -6.69 0.03 -2.22
CA GLU A 204 -6.93 0.50 -0.85
C GLU A 204 -5.70 1.22 -0.29
N ALA A 205 -4.48 0.72 -0.56
CA ALA A 205 -3.25 1.40 -0.15
C ALA A 205 -3.12 2.80 -0.79
N TYR A 206 -3.44 2.93 -2.07
CA TYR A 206 -3.47 4.22 -2.77
C TYR A 206 -4.53 5.18 -2.23
N ILE A 207 -5.77 4.70 -2.02
CA ILE A 207 -6.82 5.52 -1.43
C ILE A 207 -6.40 6.01 -0.05
N ASN A 208 -5.77 5.16 0.77
CA ASN A 208 -5.20 5.58 2.05
C ASN A 208 -4.15 6.69 1.85
N ALA A 209 -3.22 6.57 0.89
CA ALA A 209 -2.21 7.61 0.63
C ALA A 209 -2.83 8.95 0.23
N LYS A 210 -3.82 8.92 -0.67
CA LYS A 210 -4.56 10.11 -1.10
C LYS A 210 -5.28 10.78 0.08
N MET A 211 -5.97 9.98 0.91
CA MET A 211 -6.71 10.52 2.05
C MET A 211 -5.80 11.01 3.19
N VAL A 212 -4.58 10.46 3.34
CA VAL A 212 -3.60 11.04 4.27
C VAL A 212 -3.17 12.43 3.82
N GLU A 213 -2.89 12.64 2.53
CA GLU A 213 -2.50 13.96 2.02
C GLU A 213 -3.62 14.98 2.20
N GLU A 214 -4.85 14.63 1.84
CA GLU A 214 -5.99 15.51 2.01
C GLU A 214 -6.31 15.79 3.49
N LEU A 215 -6.17 14.79 4.38
CA LEU A 215 -6.31 15.01 5.82
C LEU A 215 -5.23 15.95 6.35
N ALA A 216 -3.98 15.80 5.90
CA ALA A 216 -2.88 16.67 6.28
C ALA A 216 -3.13 18.11 5.80
N LYS A 217 -3.57 18.30 4.56
CA LYS A 217 -3.96 19.61 4.03
C LYS A 217 -5.08 20.23 4.87
N LEU A 218 -6.14 19.48 5.13
CA LEU A 218 -7.26 19.94 5.96
C LEU A 218 -6.79 20.34 7.36
N GLN A 219 -5.90 19.55 7.98
CA GLN A 219 -5.36 19.88 9.30
C GLN A 219 -4.52 21.14 9.29
N TYR A 220 -3.68 21.31 8.27
CA TYR A 220 -2.90 22.52 8.09
C TYR A 220 -3.78 23.76 8.03
N GLU A 221 -4.87 23.70 7.24
CA GLU A 221 -5.84 24.79 7.08
C GLU A 221 -6.63 25.06 8.37
N VAL A 222 -7.09 24.02 9.07
CA VAL A 222 -7.78 24.16 10.36
C VAL A 222 -6.88 24.84 11.40
N MET A 223 -5.59 24.50 11.42
CA MET A 223 -4.62 25.10 12.35
C MET A 223 -4.41 26.61 12.12
N GLN A 224 -4.79 27.15 10.95
CA GLN A 224 -4.70 28.60 10.69
C GLN A 224 -5.82 29.39 11.38
N ILE A 225 -6.93 28.74 11.70
CA ILE A 225 -8.14 29.41 12.24
C ILE A 225 -8.59 28.83 13.58
N GLY A 226 -8.02 27.71 14.03
CA GLY A 226 -8.44 27.02 15.24
C GLY A 226 -7.60 25.79 15.58
N LYS A 227 -8.11 24.95 16.48
CA LYS A 227 -7.46 23.71 16.89
C LYS A 227 -8.14 22.52 16.21
N PRO A 228 -7.38 21.60 15.58
CA PRO A 228 -7.93 20.35 15.07
C PRO A 228 -8.65 19.58 16.19
N GLN A 229 -9.83 19.05 15.87
CA GLN A 229 -10.62 18.21 16.77
C GLN A 229 -11.00 16.93 16.05
N PRO A 230 -10.91 15.76 16.71
CA PRO A 230 -11.30 14.50 16.09
C PRO A 230 -12.81 14.48 15.82
N LEU A 231 -13.23 13.59 14.92
CA LEU A 231 -14.65 13.27 14.80
C LEU A 231 -15.21 12.74 16.13
N PRO A 232 -16.53 12.86 16.37
CA PRO A 232 -17.16 12.28 17.54
C PRO A 232 -16.82 10.79 17.68
N GLU A 233 -16.59 10.34 18.91
CA GLU A 233 -16.16 8.97 19.22
C GLU A 233 -17.07 7.90 18.59
N LYS A 234 -18.40 8.13 18.61
CA LYS A 234 -19.38 7.26 17.96
C LYS A 234 -19.11 7.08 16.46
N THR A 235 -18.68 8.13 15.78
CA THR A 235 -18.34 8.11 14.35
C THR A 235 -17.03 7.38 14.11
N ILE A 236 -16.01 7.63 14.92
CA ILE A 236 -14.73 6.90 14.88
C ILE A 236 -14.97 5.40 15.07
N LYS A 237 -15.74 5.02 16.10
CA LYS A 237 -16.09 3.61 16.37
C LYS A 237 -16.80 2.96 15.17
N LYS A 238 -17.76 3.66 14.56
CA LYS A 238 -18.46 3.19 13.36
C LYS A 238 -17.51 2.92 12.19
N PHE A 239 -16.51 3.77 11.98
CA PHE A 239 -15.49 3.51 10.96
C PHE A 239 -14.71 2.24 11.26
N LEU A 240 -14.25 2.08 12.50
CA LEU A 240 -13.47 0.90 12.90
C LEU A 240 -14.29 -0.41 12.73
N GLU A 241 -15.55 -0.44 13.16
CA GLU A 241 -16.44 -1.61 13.00
C GLU A 241 -16.71 -1.96 11.54
N THR A 242 -16.83 -0.95 10.67
CA THR A 242 -17.03 -1.16 9.22
C THR A 242 -15.81 -1.80 8.57
N THR A 243 -14.62 -1.63 9.15
CA THR A 243 -13.38 -2.23 8.64
C THR A 243 -13.21 -3.69 9.01
N GLU A 244 -13.80 -4.13 10.14
CA GLU A 244 -13.78 -5.52 10.58
C GLU A 244 -14.81 -6.37 9.84
N THR A 245 -15.99 -5.82 9.56
CA THR A 245 -17.10 -6.53 8.89
C THR A 245 -16.92 -6.73 7.39
N LYS A 246 -16.09 -5.92 6.72
CA LYS A 246 -15.79 -6.06 5.28
C LYS A 246 -14.59 -6.99 4.99
N GLY A 247 -14.04 -7.64 6.02
CA GLY A 247 -12.93 -8.58 5.94
C GLY A 247 -13.32 -10.06 5.73
N THR A 248 -14.61 -10.39 5.58
CA THR A 248 -15.14 -11.75 5.38
C THR A 248 -15.63 -12.00 3.96
#